data_AF-A0A7E6EJV3-F1
#
_entry.id   AF-A0A7E6EJV3-F1
#
_cell.length_a   1.000
_cell.length_b   1.000
_cell.length_c   1.000
_cell.angle_alpha   90.00
_cell.angle_beta   90.00
_cell.angle_gamma   90.00
#
_symmetry.space_group_name_H-M   'P 1'
#
loop_
_entity.id
_entity.type
_entity.pdbx_description
1 polymer ?
#
loop_
_entity_poly.entity_id
_entity_poly.type
_entity_poly.pdbx_seq_one_letter_code
_entity_poly.pdbx_strand_id
1 'polypeptide(L)'
;MPVNRTNLGIVSMSAYVPKLYVGQDDLERLDGVSTGRYTIGIGQSQMAFCSDREDVVSLAMNAVDKLMRTCKIDYKDIGRLEVGTESIVDKCKSVKSYLMALFAESGNRNVEGVDCINACYGGTAALFNSINWLESSAWDGHVLCHVGRSEICLGRDGRHCCVLLGECSLYGRGGGRGCAFGPQCCHCPRE
;
A
#
# COMPACT_ATOMS: atom_id res chain seq x y z
N MET A 1 25.09 21.50 -5.98
CA MET A 1 25.46 21.19 -4.59
C MET A 1 25.43 19.68 -4.43
N PRO A 2 26.41 19.02 -3.77
CA PRO A 2 26.34 17.58 -3.56
C PRO A 2 25.12 17.28 -2.66
N VAL A 3 24.20 16.47 -3.17
CA VAL A 3 22.99 16.05 -2.46
C VAL A 3 23.44 15.27 -1.22
N ASN A 4 23.09 15.74 -0.02
CA ASN A 4 23.44 15.06 1.23
C ASN A 4 22.45 13.89 1.44
N ARG A 5 22.87 12.68 1.05
CA ARG A 5 22.08 11.43 0.96
C ARG A 5 21.88 10.68 2.28
N THR A 6 21.96 11.37 3.43
CA THR A 6 21.89 10.69 4.72
C THR A 6 20.46 10.63 5.26
N ASN A 7 20.08 9.46 5.80
CA ASN A 7 18.83 9.15 6.50
C ASN A 7 17.56 9.08 5.61
N LEU A 8 17.60 8.24 4.58
CA LEU A 8 16.44 7.88 3.77
C LEU A 8 15.66 6.72 4.41
N GLY A 9 14.34 6.80 4.40
CA GLY A 9 13.48 5.75 4.93
C GLY A 9 12.00 6.09 4.84
N ILE A 10 11.19 5.24 5.47
CA ILE A 10 9.75 5.44 5.59
C ILE A 10 9.49 6.64 6.53
N VAL A 11 8.79 7.64 6.03
CA VAL A 11 8.39 8.84 6.77
C VAL A 11 6.97 8.73 7.31
N SER A 12 6.09 8.05 6.58
CA SER A 12 4.71 7.80 6.99
C SER A 12 4.16 6.56 6.30
N MET A 13 3.15 5.94 6.90
CA MET A 13 2.44 4.78 6.37
C MET A 13 0.94 4.92 6.60
N SER A 14 0.16 4.41 5.66
CA SER A 14 -1.29 4.32 5.75
C SER A 14 -1.74 2.97 5.22
N ALA A 15 -2.74 2.38 5.86
CA ALA A 15 -3.38 1.17 5.43
C ALA A 15 -4.89 1.38 5.22
N TYR A 16 -5.42 0.68 4.21
CA TYR A 16 -6.84 0.45 4.01
C TYR A 16 -7.13 -1.05 3.97
N VAL A 17 -8.12 -1.46 4.76
CA VAL A 17 -8.64 -2.82 4.86
C VAL A 17 -10.13 -2.77 4.53
N PRO A 18 -10.66 -3.71 3.72
CA PRO A 18 -12.10 -3.82 3.50
C PRO A 18 -12.88 -3.94 4.80
N LYS A 19 -14.11 -3.41 4.83
CA LYS A 19 -14.95 -3.42 6.04
C LYS A 19 -15.67 -4.74 6.28
N LEU A 20 -15.84 -5.55 5.24
CA LEU A 20 -16.49 -6.85 5.35
C LEU A 20 -15.48 -7.88 5.85
N TYR A 21 -15.90 -8.71 6.79
CA TYR A 21 -15.10 -9.81 7.29
C TYR A 21 -15.97 -11.03 7.61
N VAL A 22 -15.33 -12.20 7.68
CA VAL A 22 -15.91 -13.44 8.20
C VAL A 22 -15.15 -13.88 9.45
N GLY A 23 -15.87 -14.33 10.47
CA GLY A 23 -15.27 -14.95 11.66
C GLY A 23 -14.68 -16.31 11.29
N GLN A 24 -13.46 -16.59 11.74
CA GLN A 24 -12.80 -17.85 11.43
C GLN A 24 -13.47 -19.04 12.13
N ASP A 25 -14.10 -18.83 13.28
CA ASP A 25 -14.91 -19.85 13.95
C ASP A 25 -16.21 -20.17 13.19
N ASP A 26 -16.86 -19.17 12.59
CA ASP A 26 -18.00 -19.38 11.70
C ASP A 26 -17.58 -20.11 10.42
N LEU A 27 -16.39 -19.80 9.89
CA LEU A 27 -15.83 -20.49 8.74
C LEU A 27 -15.45 -21.94 9.06
N GLU A 28 -14.93 -22.22 10.26
CA GLU A 28 -14.70 -23.60 10.73
C GLU A 28 -16.00 -24.42 10.75
N ARG A 29 -17.10 -23.83 11.24
CA ARG A 29 -18.43 -24.46 11.27
C ARG A 29 -18.97 -24.72 9.86
N LEU A 30 -18.81 -23.75 8.96
CA LEU A 30 -19.27 -23.85 7.57
C LEU A 30 -18.50 -24.94 6.80
N ASP A 31 -17.17 -24.97 6.96
CA ASP A 31 -16.30 -25.90 6.25
C ASP A 31 -16.32 -27.32 6.88
N GLY A 32 -17.01 -27.51 8.01
CA GLY A 32 -17.13 -28.79 8.70
C GLY A 32 -15.82 -29.31 9.29
N VAL A 33 -14.89 -28.41 9.60
CA VAL A 33 -13.57 -28.75 10.14
C VAL A 33 -13.58 -28.76 11.67
N SER A 34 -12.55 -29.36 12.28
CA SER A 34 -12.39 -29.37 13.73
C SER A 34 -12.29 -27.95 14.30
N THR A 35 -12.96 -27.70 15.42
CA THR A 35 -12.82 -26.45 16.18
C THR A 35 -11.36 -26.15 16.48
N GLY A 36 -10.95 -24.91 16.26
CA GLY A 36 -9.57 -24.49 16.46
C GLY A 36 -8.67 -24.69 15.25
N ARG A 37 -9.14 -25.27 14.14
CA ARG A 37 -8.30 -25.46 12.95
C ARG A 37 -7.78 -24.13 12.40
N TYR A 38 -8.64 -23.12 12.27
CA TYR A 38 -8.30 -21.79 11.77
C TYR A 38 -7.91 -20.86 12.91
N THR A 39 -8.64 -20.91 14.03
CA THR A 39 -8.41 -19.99 15.14
C THR A 39 -7.17 -20.31 15.97
N ILE A 40 -6.81 -21.59 16.11
CA ILE A 40 -5.61 -22.03 16.85
C ILE A 40 -4.53 -22.55 15.90
N GLY A 41 -4.89 -23.41 14.93
CA GLY A 41 -3.96 -24.03 14.00
C GLY A 41 -3.29 -23.03 13.07
N ILE A 42 -4.07 -22.15 12.44
CA ILE A 42 -3.54 -21.03 11.62
C ILE A 42 -3.32 -19.78 12.48
N GLY A 43 -4.09 -19.60 13.56
CA GLY A 43 -3.99 -18.44 14.44
C GLY A 43 -4.75 -17.20 13.95
N GLN A 44 -5.77 -17.38 13.10
CA GLN A 44 -6.58 -16.27 12.56
C GLN A 44 -7.93 -16.17 13.29
N SER A 45 -8.32 -14.95 13.67
CA SER A 45 -9.65 -14.70 14.27
C SER A 45 -10.68 -14.27 13.23
N GLN A 46 -10.29 -13.42 12.29
CA GLN A 46 -11.16 -12.81 11.29
C GLN A 46 -10.43 -12.71 9.94
N MET A 47 -11.21 -12.74 8.86
CA MET A 47 -10.74 -12.64 7.49
C MET A 47 -11.54 -11.55 6.74
N ALA A 48 -10.87 -10.46 6.36
CA ALA A 48 -11.49 -9.37 5.59
C ALA A 48 -11.57 -9.69 4.10
N PHE A 49 -12.65 -9.31 3.42
CA PHE A 49 -12.81 -9.55 1.99
C PHE A 49 -13.46 -8.37 1.28
N CYS A 50 -13.18 -8.23 -0.01
CA CYS A 50 -13.82 -7.21 -0.85
C CYS A 50 -15.23 -7.65 -1.27
N SER A 51 -16.16 -6.69 -1.26
CA SER A 51 -17.44 -6.84 -1.98
C SER A 51 -17.24 -6.70 -3.49
N ASP A 52 -18.32 -6.85 -4.27
CA ASP A 52 -18.35 -6.54 -5.70
C ASP A 52 -18.07 -5.05 -6.02
N ARG A 53 -18.03 -4.18 -5.00
CA ARG A 53 -17.73 -2.75 -5.11
C ARG A 53 -16.28 -2.39 -4.82
N GLU A 54 -15.45 -3.35 -4.41
CA GLU A 54 -14.06 -3.11 -4.04
C GLU A 54 -13.13 -4.02 -4.84
N ASP A 55 -12.07 -3.43 -5.38
CA ASP A 55 -10.99 -4.11 -6.09
C ASP A 55 -9.62 -3.53 -5.70
N VAL A 56 -8.55 -4.10 -6.26
CA VAL A 56 -7.17 -3.64 -6.05
C VAL A 56 -6.97 -2.15 -6.26
N VAL A 57 -7.62 -1.59 -7.28
CA VAL A 57 -7.47 -0.18 -7.63
C VAL A 57 -8.10 0.67 -6.55
N SER A 58 -9.33 0.34 -6.13
CA SER A 58 -10.04 1.06 -5.07
C SER A 58 -9.33 0.99 -3.72
N LEU A 59 -8.76 -0.17 -3.35
CA LEU A 59 -8.01 -0.32 -2.09
C LEU A 59 -6.75 0.56 -2.12
N ALA A 60 -6.01 0.53 -3.23
CA ALA A 60 -4.81 1.34 -3.42
C ALA A 60 -5.14 2.85 -3.43
N MET A 61 -6.20 3.26 -4.14
CA MET A 61 -6.66 4.65 -4.15
C MET A 61 -7.02 5.15 -2.75
N ASN A 62 -7.77 4.36 -1.97
CA ASN A 62 -8.14 4.70 -0.59
C ASN A 62 -6.91 4.81 0.32
N ALA A 63 -5.94 3.90 0.19
CA ALA A 63 -4.71 3.93 0.99
C ALA A 63 -3.88 5.19 0.68
N VAL A 64 -3.72 5.52 -0.60
CA VAL A 64 -2.99 6.71 -1.07
C VAL A 64 -3.70 7.99 -0.65
N ASP A 65 -4.99 8.14 -0.93
CA ASP A 65 -5.77 9.34 -0.55
C ASP A 65 -5.75 9.57 0.96
N LYS A 66 -5.93 8.51 1.76
CA LYS A 66 -5.81 8.58 3.22
C LYS A 66 -4.41 9.03 3.67
N LEU A 67 -3.35 8.51 3.05
CA LEU A 67 -1.97 8.91 3.37
C LEU A 67 -1.76 10.40 3.08
N MET A 68 -2.11 10.85 1.87
CA MET A 68 -1.90 12.22 1.40
C MET A 68 -2.64 13.22 2.29
N ARG A 69 -3.90 12.93 2.66
CA ARG A 69 -4.69 13.75 3.59
C ARG A 69 -4.10 13.78 5.00
N THR A 70 -3.68 12.63 5.53
CA THR A 70 -3.12 12.53 6.88
C THR A 70 -1.79 13.26 7.00
N CYS A 71 -0.92 13.13 6.00
CA CYS A 71 0.37 13.79 5.95
C CYS A 71 0.30 15.24 5.47
N LYS A 72 -0.84 15.68 4.94
CA LYS A 72 -1.05 17.01 4.33
C LYS A 72 -0.04 17.29 3.21
N ILE A 73 0.17 16.31 2.34
CA ILE A 73 1.07 16.40 1.20
C ILE A 73 0.23 16.65 -0.04
N ASP A 74 0.70 17.55 -0.90
CA ASP A 74 0.08 17.82 -2.19
C ASP A 74 0.54 16.79 -3.22
N TYR A 75 -0.36 16.32 -4.08
CA TYR A 75 -0.03 15.39 -5.16
C TYR A 75 1.01 15.94 -6.15
N LYS A 76 1.20 17.27 -6.20
CA LYS A 76 2.29 17.90 -6.97
C LYS A 76 3.69 17.61 -6.43
N ASP A 77 3.79 17.26 -5.14
CA ASP A 77 5.06 17.08 -4.46
C ASP A 77 5.60 15.63 -4.60
N ILE A 78 4.89 14.78 -5.34
CA ILE A 78 5.23 13.38 -5.55
C ILE A 78 5.94 13.21 -6.90
N GLY A 79 7.18 12.69 -6.87
CA GLY A 79 8.01 12.47 -8.07
C GLY A 79 7.99 11.03 -8.59
N ARG A 80 7.61 10.07 -7.74
CA ARG A 80 7.56 8.64 -8.09
C ARG A 80 6.43 7.93 -7.36
N LEU A 81 5.76 7.05 -8.11
CA LEU A 81 4.70 6.17 -7.64
C LEU A 81 4.91 4.77 -8.21
N GLU A 82 5.20 3.81 -7.34
CA GLU A 82 5.30 2.39 -7.69
C GLU A 82 4.27 1.56 -6.93
N VAL A 83 3.76 0.52 -7.59
CA VAL A 83 2.76 -0.39 -7.01
C VAL A 83 3.31 -1.81 -6.99
N GLY A 84 3.45 -2.40 -5.82
CA GLY A 84 3.70 -3.83 -5.69
C GLY A 84 2.38 -4.59 -5.62
N THR A 85 2.12 -5.49 -6.57
CA THR A 85 0.86 -6.25 -6.62
C THR A 85 1.05 -7.60 -7.28
N GLU A 86 0.22 -8.58 -6.92
CA GLU A 86 0.11 -9.87 -7.61
C GLU A 86 -1.26 -10.06 -8.29
N SER A 87 -2.26 -9.24 -7.94
CA SER A 87 -3.54 -9.10 -8.65
C SER A 87 -3.36 -8.31 -9.92
N ILE A 88 -3.59 -8.98 -11.04
CA ILE A 88 -3.58 -8.39 -12.37
C ILE A 88 -5.02 -7.99 -12.74
N VAL A 89 -5.30 -6.69 -12.76
CA VAL A 89 -6.57 -6.14 -13.29
C VAL A 89 -6.58 -6.24 -14.81
N ASP A 90 -5.45 -5.88 -15.41
CA ASP A 90 -5.26 -5.83 -16.85
C ASP A 90 -3.83 -6.29 -17.16
N LYS A 91 -3.64 -7.03 -18.25
CA LYS A 91 -2.33 -7.61 -18.62
C LYS A 91 -1.34 -6.60 -19.19
N CYS A 92 -1.83 -5.43 -19.60
CA CYS A 92 -1.05 -4.38 -20.26
C CYS A 92 -1.07 -3.07 -19.47
N LYS A 93 -2.20 -2.75 -18.82
CA LYS A 93 -2.40 -1.50 -18.09
C LYS A 93 -2.13 -1.67 -16.59
N SER A 94 -1.09 -1.02 -16.11
CA SER A 94 -0.69 -1.03 -14.70
C SER A 94 -1.72 -0.38 -13.77
N VAL A 95 -1.83 -0.89 -12.53
CA VAL A 95 -2.57 -0.29 -11.42
C VAL A 95 -2.08 1.14 -11.17
N LYS A 96 -0.76 1.37 -11.25
CA LYS A 96 -0.18 2.72 -11.17
C LYS A 96 -0.85 3.71 -12.12
N SER A 97 -1.17 3.29 -13.34
CA SER A 97 -1.81 4.19 -14.32
C SER A 97 -3.26 4.55 -13.98
N TYR A 98 -3.96 3.70 -13.21
CA TYR A 98 -5.26 4.06 -12.64
C TYR A 98 -5.11 5.05 -11.48
N LEU A 99 -4.09 4.88 -10.62
CA LEU A 99 -3.81 5.79 -9.51
C LEU A 99 -3.48 7.21 -9.97
N MET A 100 -2.95 7.39 -11.18
CA MET A 100 -2.73 8.72 -11.77
C MET A 100 -4.01 9.56 -11.89
N ALA A 101 -5.21 8.97 -11.78
CA ALA A 101 -6.45 9.74 -11.67
C ALA A 101 -6.47 10.67 -10.44
N LEU A 102 -5.83 10.28 -9.33
CA LEU A 102 -5.71 11.11 -8.12
C LEU A 102 -4.86 12.37 -8.35
N PHE A 103 -3.99 12.34 -9.35
CA PHE A 103 -3.07 13.43 -9.69
C PHE A 103 -3.64 14.37 -10.76
N ALA A 104 -4.83 14.07 -11.30
CA ALA A 104 -5.41 14.82 -12.40
C ALA A 104 -5.70 16.28 -12.03
N GLU A 105 -6.21 16.52 -10.82
CA GLU A 105 -6.55 17.86 -10.33
C GLU A 105 -5.31 18.71 -10.01
N SER A 106 -4.24 18.10 -9.47
CA SER A 106 -2.97 18.79 -9.24
C SER A 106 -2.22 19.11 -10.53
N GLY A 107 -2.60 18.50 -11.66
CA GLY A 107 -1.93 18.64 -12.94
C GLY A 107 -0.58 17.91 -13.02
N ASN A 108 -0.20 17.17 -11.98
CA ASN A 108 1.08 16.46 -11.93
C ASN A 108 1.02 15.17 -12.79
N ARG A 109 1.69 15.22 -13.94
CA ARG A 109 1.81 14.08 -14.86
C ARG A 109 3.22 13.50 -14.92
N ASN A 110 4.19 14.17 -14.30
CA ASN A 110 5.59 13.78 -14.32
C ASN A 110 5.92 12.95 -13.08
N VAL A 111 5.32 11.76 -13.00
CA VAL A 111 5.50 10.84 -11.87
C VAL A 111 6.05 9.53 -12.39
N GLU A 112 7.29 9.19 -12.01
CA GLU A 112 7.94 7.94 -12.41
C GLU A 112 7.29 6.70 -11.75
N GLY A 113 7.69 5.51 -12.20
CA GLY A 113 7.28 4.24 -11.60
C GLY A 113 6.15 3.53 -12.36
N VAL A 114 6.07 2.22 -12.12
CA VAL A 114 5.14 1.24 -12.71
C VAL A 114 4.80 0.16 -11.68
N ASP A 115 4.11 -0.90 -12.10
CA ASP A 115 3.82 -2.04 -11.24
C ASP A 115 5.02 -3.00 -11.15
N CYS A 116 5.27 -3.54 -9.95
CA CYS A 116 6.21 -4.62 -9.70
C CYS A 116 5.42 -5.88 -9.31
N ILE A 117 5.59 -6.96 -10.10
CA ILE A 117 4.84 -8.21 -9.94
C ILE A 117 5.82 -9.34 -9.67
N ASN A 118 5.78 -9.89 -8.45
CA ASN A 118 6.42 -11.17 -8.13
C ASN A 118 5.82 -11.72 -6.83
N ALA A 119 4.62 -12.30 -6.90
CA ALA A 119 3.87 -12.71 -5.73
C ALA A 119 3.87 -11.63 -4.61
N CYS A 120 3.88 -12.04 -3.34
CA CYS A 120 4.02 -11.14 -2.19
C CYS A 120 5.34 -10.34 -2.16
N TYR A 121 6.35 -10.67 -2.99
CA TYR A 121 7.61 -9.93 -3.06
C TYR A 121 7.50 -8.63 -3.88
N GLY A 122 6.44 -8.45 -4.69
CA GLY A 122 6.25 -7.26 -5.51
C GLY A 122 6.30 -5.95 -4.71
N GLY A 123 5.76 -5.94 -3.49
CA GLY A 123 5.86 -4.81 -2.55
C GLY A 123 7.31 -4.49 -2.18
N THR A 124 8.06 -5.49 -1.74
CA THR A 124 9.49 -5.32 -1.39
C THR A 124 10.33 -4.85 -2.59
N ALA A 125 10.07 -5.37 -3.79
CA ALA A 125 10.76 -4.94 -5.00
C ALA A 125 10.51 -3.44 -5.28
N ALA A 126 9.25 -3.02 -5.24
CA ALA A 126 8.89 -1.62 -5.45
C ALA A 126 9.44 -0.71 -4.33
N LEU A 127 9.57 -1.21 -3.11
CA LEU A 127 10.25 -0.53 -2.01
C LEU A 127 11.74 -0.30 -2.32
N PHE A 128 12.47 -1.34 -2.73
CA PHE A 128 13.89 -1.18 -3.06
C PHE A 128 14.12 -0.27 -4.26
N ASN A 129 13.28 -0.36 -5.30
CA ASN A 129 13.34 0.58 -6.43
C ASN A 129 13.14 2.03 -5.97
N SER A 130 12.22 2.24 -5.03
CA SER A 130 11.91 3.54 -4.47
C SER A 130 13.09 4.14 -3.70
N ILE A 131 13.74 3.34 -2.85
CA ILE A 131 14.94 3.77 -2.11
C ILE A 131 16.09 4.06 -3.09
N ASN A 132 16.32 3.16 -4.05
CA ASN A 132 17.37 3.34 -5.07
C ASN A 132 17.15 4.61 -5.90
N TRP A 133 15.90 4.94 -6.23
CA TRP A 133 15.59 6.19 -6.93
C TRP A 133 15.92 7.42 -6.09
N LEU A 134 15.57 7.43 -4.79
CA LEU A 134 15.92 8.51 -3.86
C LEU A 134 17.44 8.70 -3.71
N GLU A 135 18.22 7.62 -3.79
CA GLU A 135 19.68 7.66 -3.73
C GLU A 135 20.35 8.01 -5.07
N SER A 136 19.61 7.92 -6.16
CA SER A 136 20.12 8.12 -7.51
C SER A 136 20.37 9.59 -7.84
N SER A 137 21.11 9.84 -8.92
CA SER A 137 21.23 11.18 -9.51
C SER A 137 19.96 11.65 -10.22
N ALA A 138 18.97 10.76 -10.42
CA ALA A 138 17.69 11.07 -11.06
C ALA A 138 16.66 11.61 -10.05
N TRP A 139 16.97 11.64 -8.75
CA TRP A 139 16.08 12.23 -7.76
C TRP A 139 15.91 13.73 -8.01
N ASP A 140 14.64 14.13 -8.11
CA ASP A 140 14.17 15.48 -8.45
C ASP A 140 13.88 16.35 -7.20
N GLY A 141 14.09 15.82 -5.99
CA GLY A 141 13.81 16.51 -4.73
C GLY A 141 12.40 16.29 -4.19
N HIS A 142 11.54 15.57 -4.92
CA HIS A 142 10.18 15.27 -4.54
C HIS A 142 10.07 14.06 -3.60
N VAL A 143 8.94 13.96 -2.89
CA VAL A 143 8.62 12.79 -2.05
C VAL A 143 8.13 11.64 -2.93
N LEU A 144 8.23 10.43 -2.40
CA LEU A 144 7.82 9.21 -3.09
C LEU A 144 6.65 8.57 -2.33
N CYS A 145 5.59 8.15 -3.03
CA CYS A 145 4.59 7.22 -2.48
C CYS A 145 4.83 5.84 -3.10
N HIS A 146 5.00 4.86 -2.25
CA HIS A 146 5.05 3.45 -2.60
C HIS A 146 3.75 2.83 -2.17
N VAL A 147 3.06 2.13 -3.07
CA VAL A 147 1.91 1.31 -2.69
C VAL A 147 2.38 -0.14 -2.57
N GLY A 148 2.54 -0.60 -1.33
CA GLY A 148 2.80 -2.00 -1.01
C GLY A 148 1.46 -2.68 -0.77
N ARG A 149 1.10 -3.66 -1.59
CA ARG A 149 -0.14 -4.41 -1.37
C ARG A 149 0.16 -5.76 -0.72
N SER A 150 -0.66 -6.17 0.24
CA SER A 150 -0.85 -7.59 0.58
C SER A 150 -2.26 -8.05 0.18
N GLU A 151 -2.35 -9.24 -0.39
CA GLU A 151 -3.55 -9.81 -1.01
C GLU A 151 -3.96 -11.14 -0.39
N ILE A 152 -5.25 -11.50 -0.53
CA ILE A 152 -5.74 -12.88 -0.69
C ILE A 152 -7.03 -12.91 -1.54
N CYS A 153 -7.08 -13.85 -2.51
CA CYS A 153 -8.26 -14.16 -3.34
C CYS A 153 -8.78 -15.59 -3.07
N LEU A 154 -10.10 -15.73 -2.97
CA LEU A 154 -10.81 -16.96 -2.57
C LEU A 154 -10.80 -18.05 -3.67
N GLY A 155 -10.37 -19.25 -3.30
CA GLY A 155 -10.54 -20.47 -4.11
C GLY A 155 -11.73 -21.31 -3.63
N ARG A 156 -12.35 -22.08 -4.53
CA ARG A 156 -13.60 -22.83 -4.33
C ARG A 156 -13.53 -24.01 -3.34
N ASP A 157 -12.40 -24.24 -2.68
CA ASP A 157 -12.09 -25.51 -1.98
C ASP A 157 -11.44 -25.34 -0.57
N GLY A 158 -11.88 -24.38 0.26
CA GLY A 158 -11.59 -24.41 1.70
C GLY A 158 -10.13 -24.12 2.12
N ARG A 159 -9.29 -23.59 1.22
CA ARG A 159 -7.94 -23.10 1.56
C ARG A 159 -7.98 -21.61 1.83
N HIS A 160 -8.57 -21.27 2.97
CA HIS A 160 -8.85 -19.91 3.42
C HIS A 160 -7.75 -19.44 4.39
N CYS A 161 -7.02 -18.39 4.05
CA CYS A 161 -6.10 -17.68 4.95
C CYS A 161 -5.96 -16.24 4.44
N CYS A 162 -6.26 -15.20 5.25
CA CYS A 162 -6.44 -13.77 4.84
C CYS A 162 -5.28 -12.83 5.27
N VAL A 163 -4.99 -11.66 4.64
CA VAL A 163 -5.63 -10.30 4.70
C VAL A 163 -5.39 -9.49 3.40
N LEU A 164 -6.39 -8.73 2.92
CA LEU A 164 -6.25 -7.68 1.90
C LEU A 164 -5.88 -6.34 2.55
N LEU A 165 -4.70 -5.81 2.22
CA LEU A 165 -4.18 -4.56 2.74
C LEU A 165 -3.70 -3.72 1.55
N GLY A 166 -4.27 -2.53 1.38
CA GLY A 166 -3.60 -1.48 0.63
C GLY A 166 -2.72 -0.70 1.60
N GLU A 167 -1.41 -0.87 1.56
CA GLU A 167 -0.48 0.03 2.26
C GLU A 167 0.06 1.07 1.27
N CYS A 168 0.06 2.36 1.60
CA CYS A 168 1.04 3.29 1.02
C CYS A 168 1.99 3.79 2.10
N SER A 169 3.25 3.85 1.73
CA SER A 169 4.33 4.41 2.53
C SER A 169 4.93 5.60 1.79
N LEU A 170 5.15 6.70 2.52
CA LEU A 170 5.86 7.86 2.01
C LEU A 170 7.33 7.75 2.37
N TYR A 171 8.22 8.07 1.43
CA TYR A 171 9.66 8.08 1.65
C TYR A 171 10.25 9.46 1.44
N GLY A 172 11.22 9.80 2.27
CA GLY A 172 11.90 11.10 2.25
C GLY A 172 13.04 11.14 3.25
N ARG A 173 13.64 12.33 3.41
CA ARG A 173 14.78 12.55 4.29
C ARG A 173 14.33 12.76 5.74
N GLY A 174 14.82 11.94 6.66
CA GLY A 174 14.69 12.18 8.09
C GLY A 174 15.77 13.14 8.59
N GLY A 175 15.40 14.35 9.02
CA GLY A 175 16.29 15.21 9.81
C GLY A 175 16.34 16.68 9.40
N GLY A 176 15.87 17.54 10.30
CA GLY A 176 16.36 18.90 10.53
C GLY A 176 16.36 19.88 9.36
N ARG A 177 15.24 20.61 9.19
CA ARG A 177 15.05 21.82 8.37
C ARG A 177 14.89 21.54 6.85
N GLY A 178 13.63 21.40 6.42
CA GLY A 178 13.25 21.43 5.00
C GLY A 178 11.82 20.97 4.73
N CYS A 179 11.37 19.92 5.43
CA CYS A 179 9.96 19.55 5.54
C CYS A 179 9.70 19.23 7.01
N ALA A 180 8.90 20.05 7.67
CA ALA A 180 8.52 19.83 9.06
C ALA A 180 7.52 18.67 9.15
N PHE A 181 7.96 17.43 8.94
CA PHE A 181 7.20 16.25 9.35
C PHE A 181 7.33 16.13 10.87
N GLY A 182 6.51 16.91 11.57
CA GLY A 182 6.43 16.87 13.02
C GLY A 182 5.89 15.52 13.52
N PRO A 183 6.08 15.19 14.81
CA PRO A 183 5.68 13.92 15.42
C PRO A 183 4.17 13.62 15.42
N GLN A 184 3.35 14.50 14.84
CA GLN A 184 1.89 14.38 14.79
C GLN A 184 1.36 13.48 13.67
N CYS A 185 2.19 13.08 12.69
CA CYS A 185 1.72 12.26 11.56
C CYS A 185 1.42 10.79 11.93
N CYS A 186 1.86 10.32 13.10
CA CYS A 186 1.75 8.91 13.50
C CYS A 186 0.65 8.62 14.55
N HIS A 187 -0.28 9.56 14.81
CA HIS A 187 -1.39 9.28 15.72
C HIS A 187 -2.52 8.53 14.99
N CYS A 188 -2.52 7.20 15.12
CA CYS A 188 -3.70 6.38 14.89
C CYS A 188 -4.76 6.76 15.95
N PRO A 189 -5.96 7.22 15.58
CA PRO A 189 -7.04 7.40 16.54
C PRO A 189 -7.36 6.04 17.16
N ARG A 190 -7.24 5.93 18.49
CA ARG A 190 -7.87 4.85 19.22
C ARG A 190 -9.34 5.22 19.36
N GLU A 191 -10.19 4.62 18.53
CA GLU A 191 -11.61 4.44 18.82
C GLU A 191 -11.82 3.00 19.32
#